data_AF-I3S5Z0-F1
#
_entry.id   AF-I3S5Z0-F1
#
_cell.length_a   1.000
_cell.length_b   1.000
_cell.length_c   1.000
_cell.angle_alpha   90.00
_cell.angle_beta   90.00
_cell.angle_gamma   90.00
#
_symmetry.space_group_name_H-M   'P 1'
#
loop_
_entity.id
_entity.type
_entity.pdbx_description
1 polymer ?
#
loop_
_entity_poly.entity_id
_entity_poly.type
_entity_poly.pdbx_seq_one_letter_code
_entity_poly.pdbx_strand_id
1 'polypeptide(L)'
;MLASHTSIRHLFGKCLSQYDKLRKKQAFLDNYRKFPMFADNDLSEFDESRDIIESLVDEYKACESPDYIKWGMEDPNNMLSGEGNVTGSLDPKLVV
;
A
#
# COMPACT_ATOMS: atom_id res chain seq x y z
N MET A 1 -16.72 -18.30 -10.84
CA MET A 1 -15.49 -18.58 -10.05
C MET A 1 -15.06 -17.27 -9.40
N LEU A 2 -14.83 -17.26 -8.10
CA LEU A 2 -14.26 -16.11 -7.36
C LEU A 2 -12.80 -16.46 -7.04
N ALA A 3 -11.86 -15.58 -7.35
CA ALA A 3 -10.44 -15.81 -7.14
C ALA A 3 -9.75 -14.53 -6.65
N SER A 4 -8.96 -14.65 -5.59
CA SER A 4 -8.18 -13.57 -5.00
C SER A 4 -6.72 -13.75 -5.38
N HIS A 5 -6.25 -12.99 -6.39
CA HIS A 5 -4.87 -13.03 -6.87
C HIS A 5 -4.18 -11.68 -6.67
N THR A 6 -2.93 -11.70 -6.20
CA THR A 6 -2.07 -10.52 -6.03
C THR A 6 -1.81 -9.78 -7.35
N SER A 7 -2.06 -10.44 -8.49
CA SER A 7 -1.90 -9.86 -9.83
C SER A 7 -2.76 -8.62 -10.08
N ILE A 8 -3.81 -8.37 -9.26
CA ILE A 8 -4.61 -7.13 -9.29
C ILE A 8 -3.75 -5.86 -9.13
N ARG A 9 -2.60 -5.95 -8.44
CA ARG A 9 -1.66 -4.83 -8.27
C ARG A 9 -1.22 -4.20 -9.60
N HIS A 10 -1.16 -4.99 -10.67
CA HIS A 10 -0.79 -4.48 -12.00
C HIS A 10 -1.85 -3.54 -12.57
N LEU A 11 -3.14 -3.76 -12.26
CA LEU A 11 -4.22 -2.86 -12.66
C LEU A 11 -4.10 -1.53 -11.89
N PHE A 12 -3.92 -1.59 -10.57
CA PHE A 12 -3.75 -0.39 -9.74
C PHE A 12 -2.52 0.42 -10.14
N GLY A 13 -1.38 -0.22 -10.44
CA GLY A 13 -0.20 0.47 -10.98
C GLY A 13 -0.46 1.18 -12.32
N LYS A 14 -1.28 0.59 -13.21
CA LYS A 14 -1.73 1.27 -14.44
C LYS A 14 -2.65 2.46 -14.15
N CYS A 15 -3.54 2.34 -13.16
CA CYS A 15 -4.40 3.45 -12.74
C CYS A 15 -3.57 4.62 -12.19
N LEU A 16 -2.59 4.35 -11.32
CA LEU A 16 -1.65 5.35 -10.80
C LEU A 16 -0.91 6.09 -11.93
N SER A 17 -0.35 5.35 -12.90
CA SER A 17 0.36 5.95 -14.03
C SER A 17 -0.53 6.86 -14.89
N GLN A 18 -1.80 6.51 -15.05
CA GLN A 18 -2.77 7.34 -15.77
C GLN A 18 -3.18 8.57 -14.96
N TYR A 19 -3.45 8.37 -13.67
CA TYR A 19 -3.77 9.45 -12.73
C TYR A 19 -2.65 10.49 -12.70
N ASP A 20 -1.39 10.07 -12.58
CA ASP A 20 -0.22 10.97 -12.54
C ASP A 20 -0.13 11.89 -13.76
N LYS A 21 -0.44 11.36 -14.95
CA LYS A 21 -0.41 12.14 -16.20
C LYS A 21 -1.48 13.22 -16.22
N LEU A 22 -2.65 12.95 -15.65
CA LEU A 22 -3.75 13.90 -15.54
C LEU A 22 -3.49 14.92 -14.43
N ARG A 23 -3.04 14.44 -13.26
CA ARG A 23 -2.73 15.24 -12.08
C ARG A 23 -1.60 16.24 -12.36
N LYS A 24 -0.52 15.83 -13.05
CA LYS A 24 0.57 16.74 -13.45
C LYS A 24 0.13 17.88 -14.36
N LYS A 25 -0.92 17.67 -15.15
CA LYS A 25 -1.50 18.69 -16.04
C LYS A 25 -2.63 19.48 -15.37
N GLN A 26 -2.98 19.16 -14.14
CA GLN A 26 -4.14 19.71 -13.43
C GLN A 26 -5.42 19.63 -14.28
N ALA A 27 -5.56 18.57 -15.10
CA ALA A 27 -6.64 18.43 -16.06
C ALA A 27 -7.92 17.91 -15.40
N PHE A 28 -9.07 18.40 -15.85
CA PHE A 28 -10.41 17.96 -15.43
C PHE A 28 -10.77 18.21 -13.94
N LEU A 29 -10.01 19.04 -13.23
CA LEU A 29 -10.24 19.32 -11.81
C LEU A 29 -11.38 20.32 -11.54
N ASP A 30 -11.76 21.13 -12.52
CA ASP A 30 -12.75 22.21 -12.34
C ASP A 30 -14.15 21.72 -11.94
N ASN A 31 -14.50 20.50 -12.33
CA ASN A 31 -15.76 19.89 -11.91
C ASN A 31 -15.70 19.37 -10.47
N TYR A 32 -14.53 18.96 -10.00
CA TYR A 32 -14.34 18.47 -8.63
C TYR A 32 -14.32 19.62 -7.62
N ARG A 33 -13.70 20.76 -7.98
CA ARG A 33 -13.67 21.99 -7.15
C ARG A 33 -15.03 22.55 -6.76
N LYS A 34 -16.11 22.14 -7.43
CA LYS A 34 -17.49 22.54 -7.13
C LYS A 34 -18.05 21.85 -5.88
N PHE A 35 -17.43 20.76 -5.44
CA PHE A 35 -17.87 20.01 -4.28
C PHE A 35 -17.19 20.52 -3.01
N PRO A 36 -17.88 20.53 -1.85
CA PRO A 36 -17.33 21.03 -0.59
C PRO A 36 -16.01 20.36 -0.17
N MET A 37 -15.83 19.08 -0.51
CA MET A 37 -14.62 18.30 -0.25
C MET A 37 -13.37 18.87 -0.95
N PHE A 38 -13.54 19.64 -2.02
CA PHE A 38 -12.46 20.25 -2.80
C PHE A 38 -12.58 21.79 -2.83
N ALA A 39 -13.28 22.36 -1.85
CA ALA A 39 -13.38 23.80 -1.67
C ALA A 39 -12.00 24.42 -1.44
N ASP A 40 -11.85 25.71 -1.69
CA ASP A 40 -10.59 26.46 -1.49
C ASP A 40 -9.37 25.91 -2.26
N ASN A 41 -9.63 25.13 -3.32
CA ASN A 41 -8.60 24.44 -4.09
C ASN A 41 -7.75 23.49 -3.23
N ASP A 42 -8.32 23.00 -2.13
CA ASP A 42 -7.74 21.88 -1.39
C ASP A 42 -7.94 20.61 -2.21
N LEU A 43 -6.83 20.04 -2.65
CA LEU A 43 -6.79 18.82 -3.45
C LEU A 43 -5.97 17.74 -2.74
N SER A 44 -5.72 17.91 -1.44
CA SER A 44 -4.96 16.98 -0.60
C SER A 44 -5.57 15.59 -0.57
N GLU A 45 -6.90 15.49 -0.56
CA GLU A 45 -7.65 14.23 -0.62
C GLU A 45 -7.23 13.34 -1.82
N PHE A 46 -6.96 13.96 -2.98
CA PHE A 46 -6.51 13.22 -4.16
C PHE A 46 -5.07 12.71 -4.03
N ASP A 47 -4.23 13.44 -3.29
CA ASP A 47 -2.85 13.06 -3.06
C ASP A 47 -2.79 11.95 -1.99
N GLU A 48 -3.57 12.05 -0.92
CA GLU A 48 -3.75 10.98 0.07
C GLU A 48 -4.30 9.69 -0.56
N SER A 49 -5.35 9.80 -1.38
CA SER A 49 -5.91 8.65 -2.11
C SER A 49 -4.87 7.97 -3.01
N ARG A 50 -3.97 8.74 -3.62
CA ARG A 50 -2.89 8.22 -4.47
C ARG A 50 -1.85 7.47 -3.62
N ASP A 51 -1.45 8.03 -2.49
CA ASP A 51 -0.48 7.43 -1.58
C ASP A 51 -1.01 6.09 -1.00
N ILE A 52 -2.30 6.02 -0.68
CA ILE A 52 -2.94 4.78 -0.22
C ILE A 52 -2.87 3.69 -1.30
N ILE A 53 -3.16 4.02 -2.56
CA ILE A 53 -3.11 3.03 -3.65
C ILE A 53 -1.67 2.61 -3.93
N GLU A 54 -0.70 3.52 -3.81
CA GLU A 54 0.72 3.21 -3.94
C GLU A 54 1.18 2.22 -2.86
N SER A 55 0.85 2.51 -1.59
CA SER A 55 1.09 1.58 -0.48
C SER A 55 0.43 0.22 -0.69
N LEU A 56 -0.80 0.18 -1.21
CA LEU A 56 -1.52 -1.06 -1.51
C LEU A 56 -0.81 -1.89 -2.59
N VAL A 57 -0.30 -1.24 -3.64
CA VAL A 57 0.46 -1.91 -4.70
C VAL A 57 1.75 -2.52 -4.14
N ASP A 58 2.43 -1.79 -3.25
CA ASP A 58 3.65 -2.26 -2.60
C ASP A 58 3.38 -3.42 -1.63
N GLU A 59 2.28 -3.37 -0.88
CA GLU A 59 1.81 -4.48 -0.03
C GLU A 59 1.57 -5.75 -0.86
N TYR A 60 0.84 -5.62 -1.98
CA TYR A 60 0.59 -6.77 -2.86
C TYR A 60 1.86 -7.31 -3.50
N LYS A 61 2.88 -6.47 -3.72
CA LYS A 61 4.19 -6.91 -4.19
C LYS A 61 4.95 -7.64 -3.08
N ALA A 62 4.89 -7.15 -1.85
CA ALA A 62 5.48 -7.80 -0.70
C ALA A 62 4.84 -9.17 -0.42
N CYS A 63 3.53 -9.31 -0.64
CA CYS A 63 2.80 -10.58 -0.54
C CYS A 63 3.35 -11.68 -1.45
N GLU A 64 4.06 -11.33 -2.54
CA GLU A 64 4.69 -12.29 -3.45
C GLU A 64 6.06 -12.77 -2.93
N SER A 65 6.59 -12.15 -1.88
CA SER A 65 7.86 -12.50 -1.24
C SER A 65 7.66 -13.39 -0.02
N PRO A 66 8.54 -14.39 0.23
CA PRO A 66 8.50 -15.18 1.46
C PRO A 66 8.76 -14.34 2.73
N ASP A 67 9.37 -13.16 2.59
CA ASP A 67 9.67 -12.24 3.69
C ASP A 67 8.49 -11.30 4.05
N TYR A 68 7.28 -11.54 3.53
CA TYR A 68 6.11 -10.70 3.81
C TYR A 68 5.85 -10.47 5.30
N ILE A 69 6.10 -11.47 6.16
CA ILE A 69 5.91 -11.34 7.61
C ILE A 69 6.76 -10.23 8.23
N LYS A 70 7.91 -9.90 7.61
CA LYS A 70 8.78 -8.80 8.04
C LYS A 70 8.36 -7.46 7.45
N TRP A 71 7.56 -7.46 6.39
CA TRP A 71 7.06 -6.27 5.72
C TRP A 71 6.06 -5.56 6.66
N GLY A 72 6.42 -4.36 7.12
CA GLY A 72 5.66 -3.59 8.13
C GLY A 72 6.09 -3.81 9.59
N MET A 73 7.12 -4.64 9.87
CA MET A 73 7.72 -4.76 11.22
C MET A 73 8.75 -3.66 11.52
N GLU A 74 9.13 -2.87 10.52
CA GLU A 74 9.87 -1.62 10.65
C GLU A 74 8.79 -0.52 10.80
N ASP A 75 8.37 0.04 11.94
CA ASP A 75 8.96 0.34 13.25
C ASP A 75 7.83 0.96 14.16
N PRO A 76 7.68 0.71 15.47
CA PRO A 76 6.82 1.56 16.33
C PRO A 76 7.56 2.63 17.15
N ASN A 77 8.90 2.65 17.17
CA ASN A 77 9.79 3.65 17.79
C ASN A 77 11.22 3.07 17.77
N ASN A 78 12.20 3.67 17.10
CA ASN A 78 13.63 3.40 17.37
C ASN A 78 14.06 3.93 18.76
N MET A 79 13.24 3.79 19.81
CA MET A 79 13.51 4.38 21.13
C MET A 79 13.28 3.50 22.35
N LEU A 80 12.72 2.29 22.27
CA LEU A 80 12.49 1.51 23.49
C LEU A 80 12.82 0.03 23.34
N SER A 81 14.11 -0.26 23.63
CA SER A 81 14.59 -1.43 24.37
C SER A 81 14.29 -2.82 23.83
N GLY A 82 15.37 -3.49 23.37
CA GLY A 82 15.83 -4.73 23.98
C GLY A 82 14.92 -5.96 23.96
N GLU A 83 15.41 -6.99 23.25
CA GLU A 83 15.12 -8.42 23.42
C GLU A 83 13.81 -8.97 22.83
N GLY A 84 13.97 -9.83 21.83
CA GLY A 84 12.87 -10.60 21.24
C GLY A 84 13.35 -11.57 20.17
N ASN A 85 14.39 -12.35 20.48
CA ASN A 85 14.88 -13.44 19.63
C ASN A 85 13.84 -14.58 19.64
N VAL A 86 13.18 -14.85 18.50
CA VAL A 86 12.46 -16.13 18.28
C VAL A 86 13.02 -16.78 17.03
N THR A 87 14.15 -17.45 17.20
CA THR A 87 14.54 -18.60 16.38
C THR A 87 13.43 -19.65 16.48
N GLY A 88 12.71 -19.86 15.38
CA GLY A 88 11.81 -20.99 15.23
C GLY A 88 12.60 -22.31 15.30
N SER A 89 12.53 -22.98 16.45
CA SER A 89 12.94 -24.38 16.57
C SER A 89 11.86 -25.24 15.95
N LEU A 90 12.17 -25.88 14.81
CA LEU A 90 11.37 -26.98 14.28
C LEU A 90 11.71 -28.23 15.10
N ASP A 91 10.80 -28.66 15.98
CA ASP A 91 10.90 -29.94 16.67
C ASP A 91 10.69 -31.11 15.68
N PRO A 92 11.70 -31.97 15.41
CA PRO A 92 11.59 -33.01 14.40
C PRO A 92 10.95 -34.32 14.94
N LYS A 93 9.98 -34.24 15.87
CA LYS A 93 9.41 -35.44 16.49
C LYS A 93 7.89 -35.63 16.46
N LEU A 94 7.16 -34.93 15.60
CA LEU A 94 5.82 -35.36 15.20
C LEU A 94 5.82 -35.89 13.76
N VAL A 95 6.42 -37.07 13.60
CA VAL A 95 6.01 -38.04 12.58
C VAL A 95 5.80 -39.36 13.31
N VAL A 96 4.53 -39.62 13.67
CA VAL A 96 3.87 -40.93 13.74
C VAL A 96 2.38 -40.67 13.49
#